data_AF-A0A3S1ISE6-F1
#
_entry.id   AF-A0A3S1ISE6-F1
#
_cell.length_a   1.000
_cell.length_b   1.000
_cell.length_c   1.000
_cell.angle_alpha   90.00
_cell.angle_beta   90.00
_cell.angle_gamma   90.00
#
_symmetry.space_group_name_H-M   'P 1'
#
loop_
_entity.id
_entity.type
_entity.pdbx_description
1 polymer ?
#
loop_
_entity_poly.entity_id
_entity_poly.type
_entity_poly.pdbx_seq_one_letter_code
_entity_poly.pdbx_strand_id
1 'polypeptide(L)' 'MIPWDQLDSANTPAGDHELRLKQRGAEFSIMLGSNELMNSRLSGSEEALARLSCQRIAGRRQSKILIGGLGMGFTLRAA' A
#
# COMPACT_ATOMS: atom_id res chain seq x y z
N MET A 1 -7.51 23.69 8.24
CA MET A 1 -7.76 22.26 7.97
C MET A 1 -7.39 22.03 6.52
N ILE A 2 -6.52 21.07 6.21
CA ILE A 2 -6.20 20.76 4.79
C ILE A 2 -7.34 19.87 4.26
N PRO A 3 -8.01 20.23 3.16
CA PRO A 3 -9.07 19.40 2.57
C PRO A 3 -8.50 18.13 1.95
N TRP A 4 -9.37 17.15 1.71
CA TRP A 4 -9.04 15.97 0.93
C TRP A 4 -9.31 16.24 -0.55
N ASP A 5 -8.31 16.03 -1.38
CA ASP A 5 -8.41 16.04 -2.83
C ASP A 5 -8.49 14.60 -3.33
N GLN A 6 -9.45 14.28 -4.18
CA GLN A 6 -9.47 12.99 -4.88
C GLN A 6 -8.52 13.10 -6.08
N LEU A 7 -7.49 12.26 -6.11
CA LEU A 7 -6.51 12.23 -7.18
C LEU A 7 -6.92 11.31 -8.32
N ASP A 8 -7.52 10.16 -7.97
CA ASP A 8 -7.89 9.14 -8.96
C ASP A 8 -8.97 8.21 -8.41
N SER A 9 -9.63 7.47 -9.31
CA SER A 9 -10.55 6.40 -8.94
C SER A 9 -10.59 5.25 -9.95
N ALA A 10 -10.97 4.08 -9.46
CA ALA A 10 -11.15 2.88 -10.27
C ALA A 10 -12.28 2.01 -9.69
N ASN A 11 -13.06 1.38 -10.56
CA ASN A 11 -14.06 0.41 -10.12
C ASN A 11 -13.40 -0.91 -9.69
N THR A 12 -13.98 -1.58 -8.70
CA THR A 12 -13.62 -2.96 -8.37
C THR A 12 -13.91 -3.87 -9.57
N PRO A 13 -13.25 -5.04 -9.68
CA PRO A 13 -13.50 -5.99 -10.77
C PRO A 13 -14.97 -6.43 -10.88
N ALA A 14 -15.69 -6.46 -9.76
CA ALA A 14 -17.12 -6.78 -9.71
C ALA A 14 -18.03 -5.58 -10.03
N GLY A 15 -17.50 -4.35 -10.07
CA GLY A 15 -18.23 -3.12 -10.37
C GLY A 15 -19.18 -2.64 -9.27
N ASP A 16 -19.15 -3.28 -8.10
CA ASP A 16 -20.00 -2.97 -6.95
C ASP A 16 -19.51 -1.77 -6.13
N HIS A 17 -18.22 -1.47 -6.23
CA HIS A 17 -17.58 -0.43 -5.44
C HIS A 17 -16.55 0.36 -6.25
N GLU A 18 -16.36 1.61 -5.84
CA GLU A 18 -15.30 2.48 -6.35
C GLU A 18 -14.17 2.58 -5.33
N LEU A 19 -12.95 2.29 -5.79
CA LEU A 19 -11.71 2.61 -5.10
C LEU A 19 -11.32 4.05 -5.43
N ARG A 20 -10.94 4.82 -4.42
CA ARG A 20 -10.54 6.22 -4.58
C ARG A 20 -9.19 6.47 -3.92
N LEU A 21 -8.28 7.10 -4.66
CA LEU A 21 -7.04 7.64 -4.11
C LEU A 21 -7.28 9.09 -3.70
N LYS A 22 -7.06 9.39 -2.43
CA LYS A 22 -7.23 10.74 -1.87
C LYS A 22 -5.91 11.24 -1.30
N GLN A 23 -5.68 12.54 -1.41
CA GLN A 23 -4.53 13.23 -0.84
C GLN A 23 -4.97 14.37 0.07
N ARG A 24 -4.21 14.58 1.15
CA ARG A 24 -4.33 15.74 2.04
C ARG A 24 -2.95 16.18 2.48
N GLY A 25 -2.45 17.27 1.93
CA GLY A 25 -1.07 17.69 2.16
C GLY A 25 -0.10 16.61 1.66
N ALA A 26 0.69 16.01 2.57
CA ALA A 26 1.59 14.90 2.25
C ALA A 26 0.99 13.50 2.52
N GLU A 27 -0.25 13.44 3.01
CA GLU A 27 -0.93 12.19 3.34
C GLU A 27 -1.69 11.67 2.12
N PHE A 28 -1.61 10.37 1.88
CA PHE A 28 -2.37 9.65 0.86
C PHE A 28 -3.22 8.56 1.51
N SER A 29 -4.40 8.32 0.97
CA SER A 29 -5.35 7.31 1.46
C SER A 29 -6.05 6.61 0.29
N ILE A 30 -6.13 5.28 0.36
CA ILE A 30 -6.93 4.45 -0.55
C ILE A 30 -8.23 4.09 0.17
N MET A 31 -9.35 4.51 -0.41
CA MET A 31 -10.69 4.37 0.15
C MET A 31 -11.55 3.42 -0.68
N LEU A 32 -12.37 2.60 -0.02
CA LEU A 32 -13.46 1.83 -0.63
C LEU A 32 -14.79 2.30 -0.02
N GLY A 33 -15.58 3.06 -0.78
CA GLY A 33 -16.74 3.74 -0.22
C GLY A 33 -16.31 4.65 0.96
N SER A 34 -16.91 4.47 2.14
CA SER A 34 -16.56 5.20 3.36
C SER A 34 -15.37 4.60 4.14
N ASN A 35 -14.88 3.43 3.75
CA ASN A 35 -13.86 2.69 4.50
C ASN A 35 -12.46 3.05 3.99
N GLU A 36 -11.57 3.43 4.92
CA GLU A 36 -10.14 3.55 4.62
C GLU A 36 -9.52 2.15 4.60
N LEU A 37 -8.90 1.79 3.47
CA LEU A 37 -8.20 0.51 3.33
C LEU A 37 -6.74 0.62 3.78
N MET A 38 -6.04 1.65 3.30
CA MET A 38 -4.62 1.90 3.57
C MET A 38 -4.33 3.40 3.52
N ASN A 39 -3.35 3.87 4.28
CA ASN A 39 -2.87 5.24 4.22
C ASN A 39 -1.35 5.34 4.26
N SER A 40 -0.81 6.53 4.01
CA SER A 40 0.62 6.77 3.97
C SER A 40 1.30 7.02 5.32
N ARG A 41 0.55 6.94 6.43
CA ARG A 41 1.06 7.22 7.78
C ARG A 41 1.44 5.95 8.54
N LEU A 42 0.75 4.84 8.28
CA LEU A 42 0.93 3.57 8.98
C LEU A 42 1.45 2.51 8.01
N SER A 43 2.70 2.08 8.20
CA SER A 43 3.39 1.08 7.35
C SER A 43 4.24 0.07 8.14
N GLY A 44 4.18 0.09 9.47
CA GLY A 44 5.15 -0.61 10.32
C GLY A 44 5.13 -2.13 10.14
N SER A 45 3.94 -2.73 10.01
CA SER A 45 3.77 -4.16 9.76
C SER A 45 4.33 -4.59 8.40
N GLU A 46 4.09 -3.79 7.37
CA GLU A 46 4.50 -4.01 5.99
C GLU A 46 6.02 -3.96 5.86
N GLU A 47 6.64 -2.95 6.48
CA GLU A 47 8.10 -2.83 6.52
C GLU A 47 8.73 -3.96 7.34
N ALA A 48 8.15 -4.32 8.49
CA ALA A 48 8.65 -5.42 9.31
C ALA A 48 8.56 -6.76 8.57
N LEU A 49 7.44 -7.03 7.88
CA LEU A 49 7.25 -8.22 7.07
C LEU A 49 8.34 -8.37 6.02
N ALA A 50 8.64 -7.30 5.29
CA ALA A 50 9.70 -7.28 4.28
C ALA A 50 11.08 -7.53 4.91
N ARG A 51 11.48 -6.72 5.90
CA ARG A 51 12.80 -6.82 6.54
C ARG A 51 13.06 -8.20 7.15
N LEU A 52 12.10 -8.71 7.92
CA LEU A 52 12.22 -10.01 8.59
C LEU A 52 12.28 -11.17 7.59
N SER A 53 11.57 -11.07 6.46
CA SER A 53 11.61 -12.10 5.41
C SER A 53 12.93 -12.07 4.66
N CYS A 54 13.41 -10.88 4.28
CA CYS A 54 14.66 -10.71 3.55
C CYS A 54 15.88 -11.16 4.36
N GLN A 55 15.92 -10.85 5.65
CA GLN A 55 16.97 -11.31 6.57
C GLN A 55 17.12 -12.84 6.57
N ARG A 56 16.01 -13.59 6.51
CA ARG A 56 16.03 -15.06 6.51
C ARG A 56 16.61 -15.66 5.22
N ILE A 57 16.59 -14.92 4.12
CA ILE A 57 17.04 -15.40 2.81
C ILE A 57 18.31 -14.69 2.30
N ALA A 58 18.91 -13.81 3.08
CA ALA A 58 20.04 -12.97 2.67
C ALA A 58 21.25 -13.75 2.12
N GLY A 59 21.45 -15.01 2.56
CA GLY A 59 22.54 -15.87 2.08
C GLY A 59 22.26 -16.60 0.75
N ARG A 60 21.05 -16.49 0.19
CA ARG A 60 20.67 -17.21 -1.04
C ARG A 60 21.04 -16.41 -2.29
N ARG A 61 21.89 -16.99 -3.15
CA ARG A 61 22.20 -16.42 -4.47
C ARG A 61 20.94 -16.32 -5.33
N GLN A 62 20.76 -15.19 -6.02
CA GLN A 62 19.69 -14.95 -7.00
C GLN A 62 18.26 -15.14 -6.45
N SER A 63 18.03 -14.72 -5.21
CA SER A 63 16.69 -14.73 -4.60
C SER A 63 15.71 -13.87 -5.40
N LYS A 64 14.49 -14.37 -5.59
CA LYS A 64 13.36 -13.64 -6.18
C LYS A 64 12.24 -13.58 -5.16
N ILE A 65 11.63 -12.41 -5.00
CA ILE A 65 10.54 -12.18 -4.05
C ILE A 65 9.30 -11.80 -4.85
N LEU A 66 8.18 -12.46 -4.56
CA LEU A 66 6.86 -12.08 -5.07
C LEU A 66 6.20 -11.14 -4.07
N ILE A 67 5.79 -9.96 -4.55
CA ILE A 67 4.94 -9.04 -3.78
C ILE A 67 3.49 -9.28 -4.19
N GLY A 68 2.69 -9.84 -3.28
CA GLY A 68 1.31 -10.29 -3.57
C GLY A 68 0.31 -9.16 -3.84
N GLY A 69 0.64 -7.93 -3.47
CA GLY A 69 -0.15 -6.74 -3.76
C GLY A 69 0.68 -5.49 -3.49
N LEU A 70 0.61 -4.52 -4.39
CA LEU A 70 1.39 -3.29 -4.25
C LEU A 70 0.81 -2.40 -3.16
N GLY A 71 -0.52 -2.20 -3.13
CA GLY A 71 -1.16 -1.26 -2.20
C GLY A 71 -0.46 0.10 -2.27
N MET A 72 0.11 0.54 -1.15
CA MET A 72 0.91 1.78 -1.04
C MET A 72 2.43 1.57 -1.25
N GLY A 73 2.87 0.34 -1.53
CA GLY A 73 4.26 0.01 -1.90
C GLY A 73 5.23 -0.18 -0.74
N PHE A 74 4.78 -0.15 0.53
CA PHE A 74 5.68 -0.20 1.70
C PHE A 74 6.50 -1.49 1.79
N THR A 75 5.87 -2.64 1.59
CA THR A 75 6.56 -3.94 1.60
C THR A 75 7.62 -4.00 0.50
N LEU A 76 7.29 -3.57 -0.72
CA LEU A 76 8.23 -3.55 -1.84
C LEU A 76 9.41 -2.60 -1.56
N ARG A 77 9.15 -1.40 -1.04
CA ARG A 77 10.18 -0.41 -0.72
C ARG A 77 11.15 -0.91 0.37
N ALA A 78 10.69 -1.75 1.28
CA ALA A 78 11.47 -2.26 2.40
C ALA A 78 12.14 -3.62 2.15
N ALA A 79 11.83 -4.28 1.02
CA ALA A 79 12.35 -5.59 0.64
C ALA A 79 13.70 -5.52 -0.10
#